data_AF-A0A060BT27-F1
#
_entry.id   AF-A0A060BT27-F1
#
_cell.length_a   1.000
_cell.length_b   1.000
_cell.length_c   1.000
_cell.angle_alpha   90.00
_cell.angle_beta   90.00
_cell.angle_gamma   90.00
#
_symmetry.space_group_name_H-M   'P 1'
#
loop_
_entity.id
_entity.type
_entity.pdbx_description
1 polymer ?
#
loop_
_entity_poly.entity_id
_entity_poly.type
_entity_poly.pdbx_seq_one_letter_code
_entity_poly.pdbx_strand_id
1 'polypeptide(L)' 'MDGSSARLAAQLHQESGFKADAKSGVGAQGIAQFMPATAKWIASVYPADLAGFDPWNAQ' A
#
# COMPACT_ATOMS: atom_id res chain seq x y z
N MET A 1 -14.99 -13.70 1.45
CA MET A 1 -14.73 -12.68 2.48
C MET A 1 -15.23 -11.37 1.93
N ASP A 2 -16.35 -10.85 2.44
CA ASP A 2 -16.90 -9.59 1.93
C ASP A 2 -16.26 -8.41 2.69
N GLY A 3 -15.33 -7.72 2.02
CA GLY A 3 -14.84 -6.43 2.47
C GLY A 3 -15.82 -5.32 2.09
N SER A 4 -16.11 -4.40 3.00
CA SER A 4 -16.90 -3.21 2.65
C SER A 4 -16.05 -2.29 1.77
N SER A 5 -16.47 -2.11 0.51
CA SER A 5 -15.83 -1.19 -0.44
C SER A 5 -15.77 0.24 0.10
N ALA A 6 -16.82 0.68 0.80
CA ALA A 6 -16.86 1.98 1.45
C ALA A 6 -15.80 2.12 2.56
N ARG A 7 -15.59 1.07 3.37
CA ARG A 7 -14.54 1.08 4.41
C ARG A 7 -13.14 1.09 3.80
N LEU A 8 -12.92 0.33 2.72
CA LEU A 8 -11.65 0.36 2.00
C LEU A 8 -11.39 1.76 1.41
N ALA A 9 -12.39 2.37 0.76
CA ALA A 9 -12.26 3.71 0.22
C ALA A 9 -11.97 4.75 1.32
N ALA A 10 -12.65 4.65 2.47
CA ALA A 10 -12.40 5.53 3.61
C ALA A 10 -10.98 5.37 4.16
N GLN A 11 -10.46 4.14 4.25
CA GLN A 11 -9.09 3.89 4.67
C GLN A 11 -8.10 4.52 3.68
N LEU A 12 -8.23 4.26 2.39
CA LEU A 12 -7.31 4.81 1.38
C LEU A 12 -7.36 6.34 1.32
N HIS A 13 -8.53 6.95 1.54
CA HIS A 13 -8.65 8.39 1.69
C HIS A 13 -7.87 8.87 2.93
N GLN A 14 -8.09 8.26 4.09
CA GLN A 14 -7.46 8.70 5.34
C GLN A 14 -5.94 8.59 5.30
N GLU A 15 -5.40 7.56 4.63
CA GLU A 15 -3.97 7.30 4.56
C GLU A 15 -3.26 8.22 3.56
N SER A 16 -3.83 8.42 2.36
CA SER A 16 -3.11 9.12 1.28
C SER A 16 -3.91 10.22 0.57
N GLY A 17 -5.18 10.40 0.88
CA GLY A 17 -6.09 11.22 0.07
C GLY A 17 -6.21 10.70 -1.36
N PHE A 18 -6.11 9.37 -1.55
CA PHE A 18 -6.04 8.69 -2.84
C PHE A 18 -4.82 9.02 -3.73
N LYS A 19 -3.74 9.57 -3.15
CA LYS A 19 -2.49 9.76 -3.89
C LYS A 19 -1.72 8.45 -4.02
N ALA A 20 -1.64 7.94 -5.25
CA ALA A 20 -0.97 6.66 -5.53
C ALA A 20 0.52 6.65 -5.17
N ASP A 21 1.20 7.80 -5.26
CA ASP A 21 2.63 7.97 -5.05
C ASP A 21 3.00 8.66 -3.72
N ALA A 22 2.06 8.75 -2.77
CA ALA A 22 2.28 9.40 -1.48
C ALA A 22 3.49 8.83 -0.73
N LYS A 23 4.34 9.71 -0.22
CA LYS A 23 5.45 9.38 0.69
C LYS A 23 5.36 10.24 1.94
N SER A 24 5.25 9.62 3.11
CA SER A 24 5.22 10.33 4.38
C SER A 24 6.62 10.70 4.86
N GLY A 25 6.71 11.67 5.78
CA GLY A 25 7.98 12.08 6.40
C GLY A 25 8.68 10.97 7.20
N VAL A 26 7.96 9.90 7.55
CA VAL A 26 8.49 8.72 8.26
C VAL A 26 8.69 7.51 7.34
N GLY A 27 8.46 7.68 6.03
CA GLY A 27 8.80 6.67 5.02
C GLY A 27 7.68 5.69 4.66
N ALA A 28 6.42 5.93 5.05
CA ALA A 28 5.27 5.18 4.53
C ALA A 28 5.02 5.55 3.05
N GLN A 29 4.62 4.56 2.24
CA GLN A 29 4.58 4.70 0.78
C GLN A 29 3.27 4.18 0.17
N GLY A 30 2.87 4.81 -0.93
CA GLY A 30 1.77 4.37 -1.78
C GLY A 30 0.38 4.74 -1.24
N ILE A 31 -0.66 4.36 -1.99
CA ILE A 31 -2.06 4.70 -1.68
C ILE A 31 -2.53 4.19 -0.31
N ALA A 32 -1.94 3.09 0.18
CA ALA A 32 -2.27 2.47 1.47
C ALA A 32 -1.30 2.85 2.60
N GLN A 33 -0.28 3.68 2.33
CA GLN A 33 0.75 4.09 3.29
C GLN A 33 1.40 2.92 4.04
N PHE A 34 1.79 1.86 3.32
CA PHE A 34 2.57 0.80 3.93
C PHE A 34 4.00 1.25 4.21
N MET A 35 4.52 0.86 5.37
CA MET A 35 5.95 0.91 5.63
C MET A 35 6.67 -0.06 4.69
N PRO A 36 7.91 0.24 4.24
CA PRO A 36 8.62 -0.61 3.28
C PRO A 36 8.81 -2.06 3.75
N ALA A 37 9.01 -2.28 5.05
CA ALA A 37 9.11 -3.62 5.62
C ALA A 37 7.78 -4.40 5.50
N THR A 38 6.66 -3.74 5.74
CA THR A 38 5.31 -4.32 5.59
C THR A 38 5.02 -4.66 4.13
N ALA A 39 5.36 -3.76 3.20
CA ALA A 39 5.17 -3.98 1.77
C ALA A 39 5.98 -5.19 1.26
N LYS A 40 7.24 -5.33 1.70
CA LYS A 40 8.06 -6.52 1.40
C LYS A 40 7.47 -7.80 1.97
N TRP A 41 7.03 -7.75 3.23
CA TRP A 41 6.44 -8.92 3.88
C TRP A 41 5.17 -9.37 3.16
N ILE A 42 4.21 -8.48 2.90
CA ILE A 42 2.95 -8.89 2.27
C ILE A 42 3.15 -9.42 0.84
N ALA A 43 4.10 -8.86 0.08
CA ALA A 43 4.48 -9.39 -1.22
C ALA A 43 5.08 -10.81 -1.14
N SER A 44 5.75 -11.16 -0.05
CA SER A 44 6.23 -12.53 0.19
C SER A 44 5.10 -13.50 0.56
N VAL A 45 4.01 -13.00 1.15
CA VAL A 45 2.83 -13.81 1.52
C VAL A 45 1.93 -14.08 0.31
N TYR A 46 1.80 -13.10 -0.59
CA TYR A 46 0.98 -13.20 -1.81
C TYR A 46 1.81 -12.99 -3.08
N PRO A 47 2.79 -13.86 -3.37
CA PRO A 47 3.76 -13.65 -4.44
C PRO A 47 3.16 -13.71 -5.85
N ALA A 48 2.02 -14.38 -6.04
CA ALA A 48 1.33 -14.43 -7.33
C ALA A 48 0.52 -13.15 -7.62
N ASP A 49 0.05 -12.48 -6.57
CA ASP A 49 -0.84 -11.32 -6.68
C ASP A 49 -0.09 -9.99 -6.55
N LEU A 50 1.03 -9.98 -5.83
CA LEU A 50 1.85 -8.80 -5.55
C LEU A 50 3.23 -9.02 -6.15
N ALA A 51 3.56 -8.27 -7.21
CA ALA A 51 4.73 -8.45 -8.08
C ALA A 51 6.10 -8.12 -7.45
N GLY A 52 6.32 -8.48 -6.17
CA GLY A 52 7.47 -8.08 -5.39
C GLY A 52 7.43 -6.58 -5.05
N PHE A 53 7.92 -6.21 -3.86
CA PHE A 53 8.11 -4.80 -3.55
C PHE A 53 9.49 -4.34 -4.05
N ASP A 54 9.50 -3.44 -5.04
CA ASP A 54 10.70 -2.73 -5.48
C ASP A 54 10.66 -1.27 -4.98
N PRO A 55 11.50 -0.89 -3.99
CA PRO A 55 11.52 0.47 -3.44
C PRO A 55 12.01 1.55 -4.43
N TRP A 56 12.54 1.18 -5.59
CA TRP A 56 13.14 2.08 -6.58
C TRP A 56 12.42 2.09 -7.92
N ASN A 57 11.48 1.18 -8.12
CA ASN A 57 10.58 1.18 -9.27
C ASN A 57 9.23 1.73 -8.83
N ALA A 58 8.85 2.89 -9.35
CA ALA A 58 7.52 3.44 -9.12
C ALA A 58 6.50 2.51 -9.82
N GLN A 59 5.75 1.76 -9.02
CA GLN A 59 4.62 0.96 -9.49
C GLN A 59 3.53 1.84 -10.12
#